data_AF-A0A377I7E2-F1
#
_entry.id   AF-A0A377I7E2-F1
#
_cell.length_a   1.000
_cell.length_b   1.000
_cell.length_c   1.000
_cell.angle_alpha   90.00
_cell.angle_beta   90.00
_cell.angle_gamma   90.00
#
_symmetry.space_group_name_H-M   'P 1'
#
loop_
_entity.id
_entity.type
_entity.pdbx_description
1 polymer ?
#
loop_
_entity_poly.entity_id
_entity_poly.type
_entity_poly.pdbx_seq_one_letter_code
_entity_poly.pdbx_strand_id
1 'polypeptide(L)'
;MIKPKFFSKPTKFKLSYLSLILLNSWFSYVYANEYVEFDSDFLFGSESRKNVDVQRFSYDNAVPAGEYTVDVYLNENLLGRINIQYADVPNQKRTALCATETLLTLLDLKNEALADKPKATKANCQFFSELVPEATASFDIGQLRLDVNIAQALITQRPQGYISPAQWQDGTPVAFVRYDATHYRYKYSDINAQQTYLGIEAGVNLFGWALRHRGSQTWTDQQKQSYQRIATYAKHDVPLLRGQFTIGDFYTNGRLMDSIAIRGVQLESDDRMLAASERYYAPVIRGVANTNAIVSVRQNGNLLREVSVPAGAFSIDDLFPTGYGGDLEVEVLEANGEKRKFTVPYTATAQLIRPGYSRYQLSAGRYRYNNERGCPR
;
A
#
# COMPACT_ATOMS: atom_id res chain seq x y z
N MET A 1 -90.66 19.92 -28.31
CA MET A 1 -89.26 19.93 -28.76
C MET A 1 -88.47 18.85 -28.02
N ILE A 2 -88.07 17.82 -28.78
CA ILE A 2 -86.84 17.01 -28.70
C ILE A 2 -86.49 16.33 -27.35
N LYS A 3 -86.75 15.01 -27.30
CA LYS A 3 -85.96 14.04 -26.50
C LYS A 3 -84.63 13.77 -27.21
N PRO A 4 -83.56 13.47 -26.46
CA PRO A 4 -82.60 12.46 -26.89
C PRO A 4 -82.53 11.31 -25.88
N LYS A 5 -82.71 10.08 -26.40
CA LYS A 5 -82.32 8.82 -25.73
C LYS A 5 -80.84 8.59 -26.03
N PHE A 6 -80.00 8.45 -25.00
CA PHE A 6 -78.68 7.85 -25.14
C PHE A 6 -78.74 6.39 -24.67
N PHE A 7 -78.50 5.47 -25.61
CA PHE A 7 -78.12 4.10 -25.34
C PHE A 7 -76.59 4.05 -25.20
N SER A 8 -76.06 3.52 -24.09
CA SER A 8 -74.73 2.92 -24.08
C SER A 8 -74.76 1.61 -23.30
N LYS A 9 -74.46 0.52 -23.99
CA LYS A 9 -74.22 -0.80 -23.37
C LYS A 9 -72.75 -0.85 -22.94
N PRO A 10 -72.40 -1.41 -21.77
CA PRO A 10 -71.01 -1.70 -21.44
C PRO A 10 -70.56 -2.97 -22.18
N THR A 11 -69.65 -2.83 -23.15
CA THR A 11 -68.93 -3.96 -23.75
C THR A 11 -67.90 -4.49 -22.78
N LYS A 12 -68.14 -5.68 -22.22
CA LYS A 12 -67.16 -6.43 -21.43
C LYS A 12 -66.05 -6.92 -22.36
N PHE A 13 -64.87 -6.30 -22.29
CA PHE A 13 -63.64 -6.86 -22.88
C PHE A 13 -63.26 -8.12 -22.08
N LYS A 14 -63.39 -9.30 -22.69
CA LYS A 14 -62.80 -10.53 -22.16
C LYS A 14 -61.32 -10.53 -22.53
N LEU A 15 -60.44 -10.21 -21.58
CA LEU A 15 -59.00 -10.45 -21.73
C LEU A 15 -58.78 -11.97 -21.85
N SER A 16 -58.32 -12.42 -23.01
CA SER A 16 -57.97 -13.81 -23.26
C SER A 16 -56.61 -14.12 -22.63
N TYR A 17 -56.53 -15.15 -21.78
CA TYR A 17 -55.28 -15.61 -21.16
C TYR A 17 -54.17 -15.95 -22.16
N LEU A 18 -54.51 -16.23 -23.43
CA LEU A 18 -53.53 -16.44 -24.50
C LEU A 18 -52.72 -15.16 -24.84
N SER A 19 -53.29 -13.98 -24.66
CA SER A 19 -52.63 -12.70 -24.98
C SER A 19 -51.56 -12.30 -23.96
N LEU A 20 -51.63 -12.78 -22.72
CA LEU A 20 -50.63 -12.53 -21.68
C LEU A 20 -49.40 -13.46 -21.78
N ILE A 21 -49.55 -14.65 -22.37
CA ILE A 21 -48.46 -15.60 -22.58
C ILE A 21 -47.59 -15.18 -23.79
N LEU A 22 -48.20 -14.58 -24.82
CA LEU A 22 -47.46 -14.06 -25.99
C LEU A 22 -46.69 -12.76 -25.72
N LEU A 23 -47.02 -12.00 -24.66
CA LEU A 23 -46.26 -10.81 -24.27
C LEU A 23 -45.07 -11.11 -23.35
N ASN A 24 -45.00 -12.29 -22.73
CA ASN A 24 -43.88 -12.70 -21.87
C ASN A 24 -42.74 -13.41 -22.63
N SER A 25 -42.94 -13.76 -23.90
CA SER A 25 -41.88 -14.37 -24.73
C SER A 25 -41.00 -13.35 -25.47
N TRP A 26 -41.21 -12.05 -25.24
CA TRP A 26 -40.51 -10.94 -25.93
C TRP A 26 -39.57 -10.15 -25.01
N PHE A 27 -39.21 -10.68 -23.85
CA PHE A 27 -38.16 -10.13 -22.98
C PHE A 27 -37.11 -11.18 -22.65
N SER A 28 -36.54 -11.78 -23.70
CA SER A 28 -35.23 -12.41 -23.58
C SER A 28 -34.19 -11.30 -23.59
N TYR A 29 -33.68 -10.92 -22.43
CA TYR A 29 -32.45 -10.15 -22.31
C TYR A 29 -31.31 -11.04 -22.85
N VAL A 30 -31.05 -10.94 -24.15
CA VAL A 30 -29.84 -11.50 -24.74
C VAL A 30 -28.71 -10.55 -24.34
N TYR A 31 -27.88 -10.98 -23.40
CA TYR A 31 -26.54 -10.43 -23.25
C TYR A 31 -25.76 -10.85 -24.49
N ALA A 32 -25.87 -10.05 -25.55
CA ALA A 32 -24.99 -10.17 -26.70
C ALA A 32 -23.63 -9.67 -26.23
N ASN A 33 -22.71 -10.59 -25.92
CA ASN A 33 -21.30 -10.29 -26.04
C ASN A 33 -21.11 -9.83 -27.49
N GLU A 34 -20.69 -8.59 -27.67
CA GLU A 34 -20.57 -7.93 -28.96
C GLU A 34 -19.49 -8.63 -29.80
N TYR A 35 -19.91 -9.64 -30.55
CA TYR A 35 -19.05 -10.38 -31.47
C TYR A 35 -18.87 -9.53 -32.72
N VAL A 36 -17.63 -9.10 -32.97
CA VAL A 36 -17.28 -8.29 -34.15
C VAL A 36 -16.55 -9.18 -35.15
N GLU A 37 -17.05 -9.28 -36.38
CA GLU A 37 -16.42 -10.06 -37.43
C GLU A 37 -15.34 -9.23 -38.14
N PHE A 38 -14.10 -9.71 -38.11
CA PHE A 38 -12.97 -9.10 -38.81
C PHE A 38 -12.67 -9.88 -40.08
N ASP A 39 -12.51 -9.17 -41.20
CA ASP A 39 -12.12 -9.74 -42.48
C ASP A 39 -10.60 -9.61 -42.69
N SER A 40 -9.92 -10.75 -42.80
CA SER A 40 -8.48 -10.83 -43.02
C SER A 40 -8.02 -10.27 -44.39
N ASP A 41 -8.93 -10.12 -45.36
CA ASP A 41 -8.60 -9.65 -46.71
C ASP A 41 -8.18 -8.17 -46.76
N PHE A 42 -8.49 -7.41 -45.71
CA PHE A 42 -8.06 -6.00 -45.57
C PHE A 42 -6.63 -5.84 -45.02
N LEU A 43 -5.93 -6.93 -44.67
CA LEU A 43 -4.53 -6.89 -44.22
C LEU A 43 -3.56 -6.78 -45.41
N PHE A 44 -3.12 -5.57 -45.72
CA PHE A 44 -2.14 -5.31 -46.78
C PHE A 44 -0.70 -5.66 -46.34
N GLY A 45 0.04 -6.46 -47.12
CA GLY A 45 1.51 -6.54 -47.04
C GLY A 45 2.16 -7.88 -46.67
N SER A 46 1.46 -9.02 -46.60
CA SER A 46 2.12 -10.33 -46.44
C SER A 46 1.64 -11.36 -47.48
N GLU A 47 2.54 -12.27 -47.90
CA GLU A 47 2.21 -13.41 -48.77
C GLU A 47 1.40 -14.50 -48.05
N SER A 48 1.19 -14.36 -46.74
CA SER A 48 0.53 -15.34 -45.86
C SER A 48 -0.90 -14.95 -45.47
N ARG A 49 -1.64 -14.27 -46.35
CA ARG A 49 -3.02 -13.78 -46.09
C ARG A 49 -3.99 -14.87 -45.61
N LYS A 50 -3.77 -16.12 -46.00
CA LYS A 50 -4.65 -17.25 -45.65
C LYS A 50 -4.40 -17.89 -44.28
N ASN A 51 -3.38 -17.46 -43.53
CA ASN A 51 -2.99 -18.07 -42.25
C ASN A 51 -3.07 -17.12 -41.04
N VAL A 52 -3.63 -15.91 -41.20
CA VAL A 52 -3.80 -14.98 -40.07
C VAL A 52 -5.16 -15.22 -39.44
N ASP A 53 -5.18 -15.89 -38.28
CA ASP A 53 -6.40 -16.07 -37.48
C ASP A 53 -6.77 -14.75 -36.79
N VAL A 54 -7.69 -14.01 -37.39
CA VAL A 54 -8.25 -12.76 -36.89
C VAL A 54 -9.47 -12.96 -35.97
N GLN A 55 -10.00 -14.19 -35.86
CA GLN A 55 -11.15 -14.50 -34.99
C GLN A 55 -10.84 -14.24 -33.51
N ARG A 56 -9.56 -14.24 -33.15
CA ARG A 56 -9.12 -13.87 -31.80
C ARG A 56 -9.49 -12.44 -31.42
N PHE A 57 -9.54 -11.51 -32.39
CA PHE A 57 -9.89 -10.10 -32.16
C PHE A 57 -11.39 -9.84 -32.18
N SER A 58 -12.19 -10.85 -32.52
CA SER A 58 -13.66 -10.76 -32.55
C SER A 58 -14.31 -10.63 -31.17
N TYR A 59 -13.52 -10.72 -30.10
CA TYR A 59 -13.94 -10.51 -28.72
C TYR A 59 -13.24 -9.27 -28.16
N ASP A 60 -13.94 -8.54 -27.29
CA ASP A 60 -13.39 -7.38 -26.60
C ASP A 60 -12.07 -7.75 -25.87
N ASN A 61 -11.07 -6.90 -26.05
CA ASN A 61 -9.76 -6.98 -25.42
C ASN A 61 -9.04 -8.35 -25.56
N ALA A 62 -8.78 -8.75 -26.82
CA ALA A 62 -8.10 -10.00 -27.16
C ALA A 62 -6.61 -10.01 -26.76
N VAL A 63 -6.32 -10.58 -25.59
CA VAL A 63 -4.96 -10.74 -25.06
C VAL A 63 -4.40 -12.11 -25.50
N PRO A 64 -3.20 -12.22 -26.05
CA PRO A 64 -2.60 -13.52 -26.33
C PRO A 64 -2.26 -14.30 -25.05
N ALA A 65 -2.23 -15.63 -25.11
CA ALA A 65 -1.75 -16.43 -24.00
C ALA A 65 -0.24 -16.18 -23.80
N GLY A 66 0.18 -16.02 -22.54
CA GLY A 66 1.55 -15.69 -22.22
C GLY A 66 1.71 -15.02 -20.86
N GLU A 67 2.95 -14.67 -20.54
CA GLU A 67 3.31 -13.88 -19.37
C GLU A 67 3.58 -12.43 -19.76
N TYR A 68 3.05 -11.50 -18.97
CA TYR A 68 3.18 -10.07 -19.18
C TYR A 68 3.62 -9.39 -17.89
N THR A 69 4.66 -8.55 -17.96
CA THR A 69 5.01 -7.64 -16.87
C THR A 69 4.16 -6.38 -16.97
N VAL A 70 3.31 -6.14 -15.98
CA VAL A 70 2.28 -5.10 -16.04
C VAL A 70 2.22 -4.27 -14.77
N ASP A 71 1.80 -3.03 -14.89
CA ASP A 71 1.40 -2.18 -13.76
C ASP A 71 -0.03 -2.53 -13.34
N VAL A 72 -0.22 -2.94 -12.09
CA VAL A 72 -1.51 -3.37 -11.55
C VAL A 72 -2.15 -2.23 -10.76
N TYR A 73 -3.38 -1.88 -11.13
CA TYR A 73 -4.21 -0.87 -10.49
C TYR A 73 -5.40 -1.55 -9.81
N LEU A 74 -5.73 -1.13 -8.58
CA LEU A 74 -6.92 -1.54 -7.84
C LEU A 74 -7.78 -0.32 -7.54
N ASN A 75 -8.98 -0.27 -8.10
CA ASN A 75 -9.87 0.89 -8.02
C ASN A 75 -9.11 2.20 -8.32
N GLU A 76 -8.44 2.24 -9.48
CA GLU A 76 -7.60 3.36 -9.97
C GLU A 76 -6.30 3.64 -9.19
N ASN A 77 -6.00 2.90 -8.12
CA ASN A 77 -4.75 3.07 -7.36
C ASN A 77 -3.67 2.09 -7.83
N LEU A 78 -2.50 2.60 -8.21
CA LEU A 78 -1.34 1.76 -8.55
C LEU A 78 -0.85 1.00 -7.32
N LEU A 79 -0.86 -0.34 -7.39
CA LEU A 79 -0.34 -1.21 -6.34
C LEU A 79 1.12 -1.64 -6.57
N GLY A 80 1.50 -1.81 -7.83
CA GLY A 80 2.86 -2.19 -8.19
C GLY A 80 2.96 -2.87 -9.55
N ARG A 81 4.17 -3.31 -9.88
CA ARG A 81 4.48 -3.98 -11.15
C ARG A 81 4.80 -5.45 -10.90
N ILE A 82 4.06 -6.36 -11.53
CA ILE A 82 4.24 -7.81 -11.38
C ILE A 82 4.09 -8.53 -12.72
N ASN A 83 4.52 -9.79 -12.78
CA ASN A 83 4.22 -10.67 -13.91
C ASN A 83 2.83 -11.29 -13.71
N ILE A 84 1.98 -11.14 -14.71
CA ILE A 84 0.68 -11.80 -14.80
C ILE A 84 0.69 -12.84 -15.91
N GLN A 85 -0.20 -13.82 -15.82
CA GLN A 85 -0.31 -14.90 -16.79
C GLN A 85 -1.72 -14.91 -17.41
N TYR A 86 -1.79 -14.98 -18.73
CA TYR A 86 -3.01 -15.28 -19.49
C TYR A 86 -2.91 -16.69 -20.08
N ALA A 87 -3.97 -17.48 -19.95
CA ALA A 87 -4.04 -18.84 -20.47
C ALA A 87 -5.31 -19.05 -21.30
N ASP A 88 -5.24 -19.96 -22.28
CA ASP A 88 -6.40 -20.37 -23.08
C ASP A 88 -7.48 -20.99 -22.22
N VAL A 89 -8.73 -20.55 -22.40
CA VAL A 89 -9.88 -21.15 -21.73
C VAL A 89 -10.30 -22.42 -22.48
N PRO A 90 -10.36 -23.59 -21.82
CA PRO A 90 -10.74 -24.84 -22.50
C PRO A 90 -12.07 -24.73 -23.23
N ASN A 91 -12.12 -25.21 -24.48
CA ASN A 91 -13.30 -25.18 -25.35
C ASN A 91 -13.83 -23.78 -25.69
N GLN A 92 -13.04 -22.73 -25.48
CA GLN A 92 -13.38 -21.36 -25.87
C GLN A 92 -12.21 -20.77 -26.66
N LYS A 93 -12.49 -20.04 -27.74
CA LYS A 93 -11.45 -19.35 -28.53
C LYS A 93 -11.05 -18.01 -27.87
N ARG A 94 -10.79 -18.03 -26.56
CA ARG A 94 -10.36 -16.86 -25.79
C ARG A 94 -9.41 -17.26 -24.68
N THR A 95 -8.65 -16.28 -24.21
CA THR A 95 -7.79 -16.40 -23.04
C THR A 95 -8.43 -15.73 -21.84
N ALA A 96 -7.99 -16.09 -20.64
CA ALA A 96 -8.36 -15.39 -19.41
C ALA A 96 -7.16 -15.25 -18.47
N LEU A 97 -7.24 -14.24 -17.60
CA LEU A 97 -6.27 -13.94 -16.57
C LEU A 97 -6.23 -15.08 -15.53
N CYS A 98 -5.03 -15.56 -15.24
CA CYS A 98 -4.78 -16.50 -14.16
C CYS A 98 -4.70 -15.76 -12.81
N ALA A 99 -5.37 -16.30 -11.81
CA ALA A 99 -5.26 -15.88 -10.42
C ALA A 99 -3.95 -16.42 -9.80
N THR A 100 -2.83 -15.82 -10.17
CA THR A 100 -1.53 -16.18 -9.59
C THR A 100 -1.47 -15.73 -8.12
N GLU A 101 -0.70 -16.45 -7.29
CA GLU A 101 -0.50 -16.09 -5.89
C GLU A 101 0.05 -14.67 -5.73
N THR A 102 0.98 -14.28 -6.60
CA THR A 102 1.55 -12.92 -6.66
C THR A 102 0.48 -11.86 -6.90
N LEU A 103 -0.46 -12.10 -7.83
CA LEU A 103 -1.56 -11.16 -8.11
C LEU A 103 -2.51 -11.07 -6.92
N LEU A 104 -2.91 -12.21 -6.35
CA LEU A 104 -3.85 -12.24 -5.20
C LEU A 104 -3.25 -11.57 -3.96
N THR A 105 -1.97 -11.80 -3.69
CA THR A 105 -1.25 -11.17 -2.58
C THR A 105 -1.09 -9.67 -2.79
N LEU A 106 -0.86 -9.23 -4.03
CA LEU A 106 -0.79 -7.81 -4.35
C LEU A 106 -2.14 -7.11 -4.14
N LEU A 107 -3.24 -7.73 -4.56
CA LEU A 107 -4.60 -7.18 -4.42
C LEU A 107 -5.09 -7.15 -2.96
N ASP A 108 -4.53 -7.98 -2.07
CA ASP A 108 -4.79 -7.99 -0.62
C ASP A 108 -6.28 -8.01 -0.27
N LEU A 109 -7.02 -8.85 -1.01
CA LEU A 109 -8.46 -9.02 -0.88
C LEU A 109 -8.81 -9.75 0.43
N LYS A 110 -9.99 -9.45 0.98
CA LYS A 110 -10.51 -10.22 2.12
C LYS A 110 -10.97 -11.60 1.66
N ASN A 111 -11.04 -12.54 2.60
CA ASN A 111 -11.47 -13.91 2.31
C ASN A 111 -12.90 -13.97 1.74
N GLU A 112 -13.78 -13.05 2.12
CA GLU A 112 -15.14 -12.94 1.60
C GLU A 112 -15.20 -12.59 0.11
N ALA A 113 -14.13 -12.02 -0.44
CA ALA A 113 -14.01 -11.74 -1.88
C ALA A 113 -13.71 -13.01 -2.71
N LEU A 114 -13.20 -14.05 -2.05
CA LEU A 114 -12.74 -15.28 -2.68
C LEU A 114 -13.88 -16.32 -2.69
N ALA A 115 -14.07 -17.01 -3.81
CA ALA A 115 -15.02 -18.10 -3.88
C ALA A 115 -14.59 -19.27 -2.96
N ASP A 116 -15.53 -19.77 -2.14
CA ASP A 116 -15.32 -20.81 -1.11
C ASP A 116 -14.65 -22.11 -1.61
N LYS A 117 -14.76 -22.41 -2.92
CA LYS A 117 -14.10 -23.55 -3.56
C LYS A 117 -13.73 -23.19 -4.99
N PRO A 118 -12.44 -23.02 -5.31
CA PRO A 118 -11.96 -23.14 -6.67
C PRO A 118 -12.43 -24.48 -7.24
N LYS A 119 -13.17 -24.47 -8.35
CA LYS A 119 -13.25 -25.69 -9.16
C LYS A 119 -11.84 -25.93 -9.65
N ALA A 120 -11.17 -26.94 -9.12
CA ALA A 120 -9.86 -27.36 -9.61
C ALA A 120 -10.00 -27.72 -11.09
N THR A 121 -9.77 -26.76 -11.97
CA THR A 121 -9.70 -26.96 -13.40
C THR A 121 -8.45 -27.81 -13.64
N LYS A 122 -8.56 -28.84 -14.47
CA LYS A 122 -7.42 -29.63 -14.97
C LYS A 122 -6.45 -28.78 -15.83
N ALA A 123 -6.66 -27.47 -15.92
CA ALA A 123 -5.81 -26.51 -16.59
C ALA A 123 -4.81 -25.95 -15.57
N ASN A 124 -3.56 -25.71 -15.99
CA ASN A 124 -2.49 -25.13 -15.17
C ASN A 124 -2.76 -23.66 -14.73
N CYS A 125 -4.01 -23.18 -14.84
CA CYS A 125 -4.43 -21.82 -14.57
C CYS A 125 -5.83 -21.84 -13.92
N GLN A 126 -5.92 -21.29 -12.71
CA GLN A 126 -7.19 -20.96 -12.08
C GLN A 126 -7.58 -19.55 -12.54
N PHE A 127 -8.76 -19.39 -13.15
CA PHE A 127 -9.15 -18.11 -13.73
C PHE A 127 -9.57 -17.09 -12.67
N PHE A 128 -9.09 -15.85 -12.81
CA PHE A 128 -9.35 -14.75 -11.88
C PHE A 128 -10.83 -14.47 -11.69
N SER A 129 -11.60 -14.45 -12.78
CA SER A 129 -13.05 -14.21 -12.74
C SER A 129 -13.84 -15.31 -12.01
N GLU A 130 -13.29 -16.53 -11.91
CA GLU A 130 -13.93 -17.63 -11.17
C GLU A 130 -13.58 -17.60 -9.68
N LEU A 131 -12.37 -17.15 -9.34
CA LEU A 131 -11.92 -17.05 -7.95
C LEU A 131 -12.43 -15.78 -7.26
N VAL A 132 -12.50 -14.66 -7.98
CA VAL A 132 -12.91 -13.35 -7.46
C VAL A 132 -14.10 -12.84 -8.28
N PRO A 133 -15.29 -13.45 -8.14
CA PRO A 133 -16.44 -13.17 -9.01
C PRO A 133 -16.98 -11.74 -8.88
N GLU A 134 -16.74 -11.09 -7.74
CA GLU A 134 -17.16 -9.70 -7.49
C GLU A 134 -16.18 -8.65 -8.04
N ALA A 135 -15.05 -9.08 -8.62
CA ALA A 135 -14.07 -8.20 -9.23
C ALA A 135 -14.16 -8.24 -10.77
N THR A 136 -14.02 -7.07 -11.39
CA THR A 136 -13.80 -6.96 -12.84
C THR A 136 -12.33 -6.66 -13.11
N ALA A 137 -11.69 -7.42 -13.99
CA ALA A 137 -10.32 -7.20 -14.41
C ALA A 137 -10.27 -6.85 -15.91
N SER A 138 -9.61 -5.75 -16.25
CA SER A 138 -9.38 -5.31 -17.63
C SER A 138 -7.89 -5.09 -17.84
N PHE A 139 -7.31 -5.73 -18.87
CA PHE A 139 -5.90 -5.60 -19.18
C PHE A 139 -5.70 -4.82 -20.47
N ASP A 140 -5.14 -3.63 -20.40
CA ASP A 140 -4.71 -2.86 -21.57
C ASP A 140 -3.30 -3.32 -21.97
N ILE A 141 -3.20 -4.12 -23.04
CA ILE A 141 -1.93 -4.61 -23.57
C ILE A 141 -1.06 -3.49 -24.16
N GLY A 142 -1.66 -2.42 -24.67
CA GLY A 142 -0.94 -1.28 -25.26
C GLY A 142 -0.23 -0.44 -24.20
N GLN A 143 -0.80 -0.38 -23.00
CA GLN A 143 -0.20 0.32 -21.85
C GLN A 143 0.54 -0.62 -20.88
N LEU A 144 0.41 -1.94 -21.05
CA LEU A 144 0.84 -2.95 -20.08
C LEU A 144 0.26 -2.66 -18.68
N ARG A 145 -1.05 -2.38 -18.64
CA ARG A 145 -1.77 -1.94 -17.45
C ARG A 145 -2.94 -2.87 -17.16
N LEU A 146 -2.98 -3.45 -15.95
CA LEU A 146 -4.09 -4.25 -15.47
C LEU A 146 -4.92 -3.43 -14.47
N ASP A 147 -6.17 -3.12 -14.83
CA ASP A 147 -7.14 -2.47 -13.94
C ASP A 147 -8.07 -3.51 -13.32
N VAL A 148 -8.04 -3.61 -11.99
CA VAL A 148 -8.94 -4.44 -11.20
C VAL A 148 -9.88 -3.53 -10.43
N ASN A 149 -11.18 -3.71 -10.62
CA ASN A 149 -12.21 -2.97 -9.88
C ASN A 149 -13.02 -3.95 -9.02
N ILE A 150 -13.16 -3.64 -7.73
CA ILE A 150 -13.90 -4.46 -6.76
C ILE A 150 -14.46 -3.56 -5.65
N ALA A 151 -15.60 -3.94 -5.06
CA ALA A 151 -16.19 -3.20 -3.96
C ALA A 151 -15.22 -3.06 -2.78
N GLN A 152 -15.08 -1.84 -2.24
CA GLN A 152 -14.18 -1.55 -1.12
C GLN A 152 -14.44 -2.40 0.14
N ALA A 153 -15.68 -2.88 0.32
CA ALA A 153 -16.04 -3.75 1.44
C ALA A 153 -15.27 -5.09 1.43
N LEU A 154 -14.82 -5.54 0.25
CA LEU A 154 -14.10 -6.79 0.02
C LEU A 154 -12.57 -6.63 -0.01
N ILE A 155 -12.08 -5.40 0.15
CA ILE A 155 -10.65 -5.10 0.13
C ILE A 155 -10.17 -4.87 1.56
N THR A 156 -8.97 -5.34 1.88
CA THR A 156 -8.31 -4.94 3.13
C THR A 156 -7.95 -3.47 3.07
N GLN A 157 -8.56 -2.66 3.93
CA GLN A 157 -8.24 -1.23 3.97
C GLN A 157 -6.83 -1.04 4.53
N ARG A 158 -5.96 -0.44 3.71
CA ARG A 158 -4.59 -0.07 4.09
C ARG A 158 -4.48 1.45 4.18
N PRO A 159 -3.68 1.97 5.14
CA PRO A 159 -3.47 3.40 5.30
C PRO A 159 -2.77 4.00 4.09
N GLN A 160 -2.98 5.29 3.83
CA GLN A 160 -2.36 5.96 2.68
C GLN A 160 -0.82 5.91 2.75
N GLY A 161 -0.20 5.50 1.65
CA GLY A 161 1.26 5.31 1.58
C GLY A 161 1.76 4.03 2.25
N TYR A 162 0.86 3.06 2.50
CA TYR A 162 1.24 1.70 2.87
C TYR A 162 2.02 1.01 1.74
N ILE A 163 3.08 0.30 2.11
CA ILE A 163 3.84 -0.55 1.22
C ILE A 163 3.96 -1.91 1.91
N SER A 164 3.59 -2.97 1.21
CA SER A 164 3.67 -4.32 1.76
C SER A 164 5.12 -4.68 2.12
N PRO A 165 5.39 -5.27 3.29
CA PRO A 165 6.72 -5.78 3.64
C PRO A 165 7.31 -6.75 2.62
N ALA A 166 6.47 -7.48 1.87
CA ALA A 166 6.91 -8.37 0.79
C ALA A 166 7.59 -7.63 -0.38
N GLN A 167 7.36 -6.31 -0.51
CA GLN A 167 7.99 -5.47 -1.53
C GLN A 167 9.26 -4.78 -1.01
N TRP A 168 9.60 -4.91 0.28
CA TRP A 168 10.80 -4.29 0.83
C TRP A 168 12.05 -5.01 0.35
N GLN A 169 13.07 -4.23 -0.02
CA GLN A 169 14.33 -4.75 -0.50
C GLN A 169 15.42 -4.56 0.56
N ASP A 170 16.14 -5.63 0.89
CA ASP A 170 17.30 -5.61 1.79
C ASP A 170 18.53 -4.88 1.18
N GLY A 171 18.43 -4.47 -0.08
CA GLY A 171 19.50 -3.85 -0.84
C GLY A 171 20.54 -4.85 -1.34
N THR A 172 21.61 -4.31 -1.93
CA THR A 172 22.73 -5.10 -2.46
C THR A 172 23.87 -5.16 -1.44
N PRO A 173 24.63 -6.27 -1.36
CA PRO A 173 25.82 -6.33 -0.55
C PRO A 173 26.79 -5.18 -0.85
N VAL A 174 27.17 -4.43 0.19
CA VAL A 174 28.08 -3.29 0.04
C VAL A 174 28.93 -3.12 1.30
N ALA A 175 30.18 -2.74 1.11
CA ALA A 175 31.08 -2.31 2.17
C ALA A 175 31.53 -0.87 1.90
N PHE A 176 31.58 -0.05 2.93
CA PHE A 176 31.99 1.34 2.82
C PHE A 176 32.74 1.80 4.07
N VAL A 177 33.61 2.79 3.87
CA VAL A 177 34.32 3.49 4.94
C VAL A 177 34.23 4.98 4.67
N ARG A 178 33.78 5.72 5.66
CA ARG A 178 33.83 7.17 5.75
C ARG A 178 34.85 7.55 6.81
N TYR A 179 35.65 8.56 6.52
CA TYR A 179 36.58 9.13 7.47
C TYR A 179 36.36 10.65 7.56
N ASP A 180 36.65 11.20 8.74
CA ASP A 180 36.72 12.63 9.00
C ASP A 180 38.06 12.92 9.65
N ALA A 181 38.89 13.75 9.03
CA ALA A 181 40.24 14.04 9.50
C ALA A 181 40.43 15.55 9.65
N THR A 182 40.73 15.99 10.88
CA THR A 182 40.98 17.39 11.19
C THR A 182 42.35 17.54 11.83
N HIS A 183 43.13 18.50 11.37
CA HIS A 183 44.42 18.86 11.97
C HIS A 183 44.41 20.33 12.38
N TYR A 184 44.73 20.59 13.63
CA TYR A 184 44.82 21.93 14.19
C TYR A 184 46.21 22.16 14.77
N ARG A 185 46.77 23.34 14.50
CA ARG A 185 48.04 23.80 15.06
C ARG A 185 47.84 25.17 15.66
N TYR A 186 48.26 25.32 16.91
CA TYR A 186 48.23 26.56 17.65
C TYR A 186 49.64 26.98 18.03
N LYS A 187 49.99 28.23 17.71
CA LYS A 187 51.26 28.83 18.10
C LYS A 187 50.99 30.20 18.71
N TYR A 188 51.28 30.35 20.00
CA TYR A 188 51.13 31.62 20.72
C TYR A 188 52.21 31.75 21.80
N SER A 189 52.98 32.82 21.75
CA SER A 189 54.21 33.00 22.55
C SER A 189 55.08 31.72 22.47
N ASP A 190 55.35 31.09 23.62
CA ASP A 190 56.17 29.89 23.75
C ASP A 190 55.36 28.59 23.69
N ILE A 191 54.03 28.68 23.53
CA ILE A 191 53.16 27.51 23.40
C ILE A 191 53.03 27.15 21.92
N ASN A 192 53.52 25.96 21.57
CA ASN A 192 53.26 25.32 20.29
C ASN A 192 52.55 24.00 20.58
N ALA A 193 51.27 23.93 20.22
CA ALA A 193 50.45 22.75 20.39
C ALA A 193 49.89 22.32 19.03
N GLN A 194 49.74 21.02 18.85
CA GLN A 194 49.10 20.44 17.68
C GLN A 194 48.15 19.33 18.08
N GLN A 195 47.01 19.26 17.40
CA GLN A 195 46.03 18.21 17.61
C GLN A 195 45.56 17.68 16.26
N THR A 196 45.60 16.37 16.11
CA THR A 196 45.02 15.67 14.96
C THR A 196 43.89 14.78 15.46
N TYR A 197 42.76 14.83 14.77
CA TYR A 197 41.61 13.97 15.01
C TYR A 197 41.30 13.18 13.74
N LEU A 198 41.03 11.88 13.89
CA LEU A 198 40.54 11.00 12.84
C LEU A 198 39.31 10.25 13.35
N GLY A 199 38.13 10.57 12.83
CA GLY A 199 36.91 9.80 12.98
C GLY A 199 36.77 8.78 11.86
N ILE A 200 36.35 7.56 12.20
CA ILE A 200 36.11 6.49 11.23
C ILE A 200 34.69 5.97 11.43
N GLU A 201 33.93 5.91 10.34
CA GLU A 201 32.64 5.25 10.23
C GLU A 201 32.73 4.18 9.14
N ALA A 202 32.67 2.91 9.53
CA ALA A 202 32.70 1.79 8.59
C ALA A 202 31.39 1.03 8.63
N GLY A 203 30.99 0.47 7.50
CA GLY A 203 29.77 -0.32 7.41
C GLY A 203 29.85 -1.41 6.36
N VAL A 204 29.14 -2.50 6.65
CA VAL A 204 28.88 -3.58 5.70
C VAL A 204 27.39 -3.88 5.73
N ASN A 205 26.75 -3.97 4.57
CA ASN A 205 25.39 -4.48 4.41
C ASN A 205 25.47 -5.84 3.72
N LEU A 206 24.87 -6.86 4.30
CA LEU A 206 24.88 -8.21 3.74
C LEU A 206 23.69 -9.01 4.29
N PHE A 207 22.88 -9.63 3.41
CA PHE A 207 21.73 -10.47 3.78
C PHE A 207 20.77 -9.83 4.79
N GLY A 208 20.40 -8.55 4.57
CA GLY A 208 19.54 -7.79 5.48
C GLY A 208 20.20 -7.37 6.80
N TRP A 209 21.47 -7.69 7.02
CA TRP A 209 22.24 -7.23 8.18
C TRP A 209 23.08 -6.01 7.85
N ALA A 210 22.96 -4.98 8.68
CA ALA A 210 23.76 -3.78 8.66
C ALA A 210 24.77 -3.80 9.80
N LEU A 211 26.00 -4.19 9.51
CA LEU A 211 27.12 -4.03 10.43
C LEU A 211 27.61 -2.58 10.38
N ARG A 212 27.78 -1.96 11.54
CA ARG A 212 28.25 -0.57 11.68
C ARG A 212 29.33 -0.49 12.73
N HIS A 213 30.38 0.28 12.43
CA HIS A 213 31.42 0.63 13.36
C HIS A 213 31.65 2.14 13.34
N ARG A 214 31.74 2.74 14.52
CA ARG A 214 32.14 4.13 14.71
C ARG A 214 33.19 4.22 15.80
N GLY A 215 34.28 4.88 15.50
CA GLY A 215 35.29 5.21 16.50
C GLY A 215 36.18 6.35 16.04
N SER A 216 37.09 6.74 16.93
CA SER A 216 37.95 7.88 16.70
C SER A 216 39.33 7.68 17.30
N GLN A 217 40.30 8.30 16.67
CA GLN A 217 41.68 8.34 17.09
C GLN A 217 42.13 9.80 17.18
N THR A 218 42.70 10.17 18.32
CA THR A 218 43.25 11.51 18.53
C THR A 218 44.76 11.42 18.73
N TRP A 219 45.47 12.42 18.24
CA TRP A 219 46.87 12.67 18.55
C TRP A 219 47.00 14.09 19.09
N THR A 220 47.68 14.23 20.22
CA THR A 220 48.00 15.53 20.83
C THR A 220 49.51 15.64 20.90
N ASP A 221 50.09 16.65 20.29
CA ASP A 221 51.54 16.87 20.22
C ASP A 221 52.30 15.65 19.71
N GLN A 222 51.81 15.07 18.62
CA GLN A 222 52.29 13.81 18.01
C GLN A 222 52.14 12.55 18.90
N GLN A 223 51.69 12.67 20.14
CA GLN A 223 51.39 11.52 20.99
C GLN A 223 50.01 10.94 20.67
N LYS A 224 50.00 9.66 20.32
CA LYS A 224 48.80 8.88 20.01
C LYS A 224 48.03 8.57 21.30
N GLN A 225 46.76 8.95 21.36
CA GLN A 225 45.85 8.54 22.44
C GLN A 225 45.32 7.11 22.21
N SER A 226 44.60 6.53 23.19
CA SER A 226 43.90 5.26 22.94
C SER A 226 42.80 5.42 21.88
N TYR A 227 42.56 4.36 21.11
CA TYR A 227 41.48 4.35 20.13
C TYR A 227 40.13 4.29 20.84
N GLN A 228 39.28 5.27 20.59
CA GLN A 228 37.96 5.35 21.22
C GLN A 228 36.94 4.63 20.34
N ARG A 229 36.56 3.41 20.73
CA ARG A 229 35.44 2.70 20.12
C ARG A 229 34.12 3.24 20.67
N ILE A 230 33.41 4.02 19.85
CA ILE A 230 32.11 4.59 20.20
C ILE A 230 31.02 3.52 20.10
N ALA A 231 30.87 2.91 18.93
CA ALA A 231 29.85 1.89 18.67
C ALA A 231 30.34 0.84 17.68
N THR A 232 29.93 -0.41 17.89
CA THR A 232 30.15 -1.52 16.95
C THR A 232 28.99 -2.49 17.09
N TYR A 233 28.06 -2.48 16.15
CA TYR A 233 26.85 -3.29 16.25
C TYR A 233 26.43 -3.81 14.89
N ALA A 234 25.71 -4.93 14.90
CA ALA A 234 24.95 -5.42 13.77
C ALA A 234 23.47 -5.14 14.02
N LYS A 235 22.78 -4.66 12.99
CA LYS A 235 21.35 -4.35 13.03
C LYS A 235 20.63 -5.11 11.93
N HIS A 236 19.42 -5.58 12.21
CA HIS A 236 18.55 -6.25 11.26
C HIS A 236 17.10 -5.78 11.46
N ASP A 237 16.41 -5.55 10.36
CA ASP A 237 15.01 -5.16 10.37
C ASP A 237 14.12 -6.39 10.52
N VAL A 238 13.10 -6.32 11.38
CA VAL A 238 12.16 -7.42 11.68
C VAL A 238 10.75 -6.97 11.31
N PRO A 239 10.31 -7.17 10.04
CA PRO A 239 9.04 -6.60 9.55
C PRO A 239 7.81 -7.08 10.33
N LEU A 240 7.79 -8.33 10.79
CA LEU A 240 6.69 -8.91 11.57
C LEU A 240 6.40 -8.11 12.85
N LEU A 241 7.45 -7.53 13.45
CA LEU A 241 7.34 -6.74 14.68
C LEU A 241 7.35 -5.23 14.40
N ARG A 242 7.48 -4.81 13.13
CA ARG A 242 7.69 -3.41 12.73
C ARG A 242 8.81 -2.76 13.55
N GLY A 243 9.90 -3.50 13.73
CA GLY A 243 10.99 -3.11 14.60
C GLY A 243 12.36 -3.53 14.10
N GLN A 244 13.40 -3.09 14.80
CA GLN A 244 14.78 -3.38 14.51
C GLN A 244 15.40 -4.17 15.67
N PHE A 245 16.08 -5.25 15.31
CA PHE A 245 16.94 -6.00 16.21
C PHE A 245 18.38 -5.47 16.10
N THR A 246 19.03 -5.20 17.23
CA THR A 246 20.42 -4.73 17.30
C THR A 246 21.21 -5.57 18.27
N ILE A 247 22.43 -5.95 17.90
CA ILE A 247 23.37 -6.68 18.76
C ILE A 247 24.76 -6.03 18.71
N GLY A 248 25.40 -5.91 19.87
CA GLY A 248 26.75 -5.37 20.02
C GLY A 248 26.77 -4.13 20.91
N ASP A 249 27.58 -3.16 20.51
CA ASP A 249 27.88 -1.92 21.22
C ASP A 249 27.02 -0.77 20.67
N PHE A 250 25.94 -0.40 21.37
CA PHE A 250 24.98 0.61 20.93
C PHE A 250 24.53 1.54 22.09
N TYR A 251 23.70 2.52 21.76
CA TYR A 251 23.07 3.45 22.70
C TYR A 251 21.55 3.28 22.61
N THR A 252 20.85 3.38 23.74
CA THR A 252 19.38 3.41 23.74
C THR A 252 18.85 4.72 23.13
N ASN A 253 17.62 4.73 22.60
CA ASN A 253 17.11 5.87 21.81
C ASN A 253 16.77 7.13 22.61
N GLY A 254 16.80 7.08 23.95
CA GLY A 254 16.61 8.27 24.78
C GLY A 254 15.19 8.86 24.79
N ARG A 255 14.18 8.15 24.28
CA ARG A 255 12.84 8.74 24.03
C ARG A 255 12.02 9.00 25.31
N LEU A 256 12.13 8.10 26.29
CA LEU A 256 11.42 8.21 27.57
C LEU A 256 12.38 8.48 28.74
N MET A 257 13.57 7.90 28.68
CA MET A 257 14.63 7.97 29.70
C MET A 257 15.92 8.42 29.04
N ASP A 258 16.93 8.77 29.83
CA ASP A 258 18.25 9.11 29.30
C ASP A 258 18.85 7.97 28.46
N SER A 259 19.56 8.35 27.40
CA SER A 259 20.29 7.40 26.56
C SER A 259 21.45 6.79 27.34
N ILE A 260 21.52 5.47 27.38
CA ILE A 260 22.59 4.70 28.02
C ILE A 260 23.33 3.86 26.99
N ALA A 261 24.65 3.78 27.14
CA ALA A 261 25.50 2.93 26.32
C ALA A 261 25.45 1.49 26.83
N ILE A 262 25.12 0.54 25.96
CA ILE A 262 24.96 -0.87 26.30
C ILE A 262 25.81 -1.73 25.35
N ARG A 263 26.42 -2.80 25.90
CA ARG A 263 26.90 -3.96 25.14
C ARG A 263 25.92 -5.11 25.34
N GLY A 264 25.18 -5.48 24.31
CA GLY A 264 24.19 -6.55 24.44
C GLY A 264 23.27 -6.66 23.23
N VAL A 265 21.98 -6.80 23.49
CA VAL A 265 20.92 -6.92 22.48
C VAL A 265 19.81 -5.91 22.73
N GLN A 266 19.16 -5.47 21.66
CA GLN A 266 17.99 -4.59 21.69
C GLN A 266 17.01 -5.00 20.62
N LEU A 267 15.73 -4.91 20.94
CA LEU A 267 14.63 -4.96 20.00
C LEU A 267 13.76 -3.71 20.23
N GLU A 268 13.61 -2.88 19.21
CA GLU A 268 12.83 -1.64 19.30
C GLU A 268 11.89 -1.48 18.10
N SER A 269 10.74 -0.86 18.30
CA SER A 269 9.84 -0.45 17.21
C SER A 269 10.47 0.68 16.38
N ASP A 270 10.34 0.64 15.06
CA ASP A 270 10.79 1.70 14.16
C ASP A 270 9.61 2.32 13.40
N ASP A 271 9.28 3.58 13.72
CA ASP A 271 8.17 4.29 13.09
C ASP A 271 8.35 4.45 11.56
N ARG A 272 9.57 4.32 11.04
CA ARG A 272 9.82 4.40 9.59
C ARG A 272 9.24 3.20 8.83
N MET A 273 8.99 2.09 9.53
CA MET A 273 8.28 0.91 9.00
C MET A 273 6.77 1.10 8.90
N LEU A 274 6.23 2.19 9.45
CA LEU A 274 4.83 2.57 9.31
C LEU A 274 4.60 3.34 8.00
N ALA A 275 3.37 3.26 7.48
CA ALA A 275 2.92 4.08 6.37
C ALA A 275 3.08 5.56 6.71
N ALA A 276 3.37 6.39 5.71
CA ALA A 276 3.68 7.81 5.93
C ALA A 276 2.54 8.56 6.67
N SER A 277 1.29 8.18 6.41
CA SER A 277 0.11 8.70 7.08
C SER A 277 0.02 8.34 8.57
N GLU A 278 0.77 7.36 9.06
CA GLU A 278 0.62 6.81 10.42
C GLU A 278 1.75 7.20 11.37
N ARG A 279 2.88 7.70 10.84
CA ARG A 279 4.13 7.91 11.61
C ARG A 279 4.01 8.88 12.78
N TYR A 280 3.08 9.82 12.71
CA TYR A 280 2.85 10.79 13.78
C TYR A 280 1.40 10.80 14.20
N TYR A 281 1.16 11.27 15.42
CA TYR A 281 -0.18 11.36 16.00
C TYR A 281 -1.10 12.26 15.16
N ALA A 282 -2.21 11.70 14.72
CA ALA A 282 -3.43 12.42 14.38
C ALA A 282 -4.61 11.69 15.03
N PRO A 283 -5.67 12.41 15.41
CA PRO A 283 -6.84 11.79 16.02
C PRO A 283 -7.58 10.95 14.99
N VAL A 284 -8.18 9.84 15.45
CA VAL A 284 -9.08 9.04 14.62
C VAL A 284 -10.44 9.75 14.59
N ILE A 285 -10.88 10.13 13.40
CA ILE A 285 -12.20 10.74 13.21
C ILE A 285 -13.22 9.60 13.11
N ARG A 286 -14.24 9.63 13.97
CA ARG A 286 -15.36 8.68 13.92
C ARG A 286 -16.65 9.44 13.67
N GLY A 287 -17.51 8.89 12.82
CA GLY A 287 -18.81 9.45 12.49
C GLY A 287 -19.76 8.40 11.94
N VAL A 288 -20.98 8.83 11.61
CA VAL A 288 -21.99 7.99 10.96
C VAL A 288 -22.53 8.77 9.77
N ALA A 289 -22.48 8.19 8.58
CA ALA A 289 -23.12 8.70 7.37
C ALA A 289 -24.51 8.06 7.22
N ASN A 290 -25.52 8.85 6.85
CA ASN A 290 -26.89 8.34 6.67
C ASN A 290 -27.07 7.69 5.28
N THR A 291 -26.28 8.14 4.31
CA THR A 291 -26.27 7.69 2.92
C THR A 291 -24.83 7.48 2.46
N ASN A 292 -24.62 7.14 1.19
CA ASN A 292 -23.29 7.23 0.60
C ASN A 292 -22.87 8.71 0.59
N ALA A 293 -21.80 9.03 1.31
CA ALA A 293 -21.43 10.39 1.63
C ALA A 293 -19.97 10.68 1.30
N ILE A 294 -19.65 11.94 1.03
CA ILE A 294 -18.28 12.42 0.92
C ILE A 294 -17.88 13.07 2.25
N VAL A 295 -16.84 12.56 2.88
CA VAL A 295 -16.29 13.12 4.12
C VAL A 295 -15.05 13.92 3.78
N SER A 296 -15.10 15.22 4.04
CA SER A 296 -13.97 16.15 3.87
C SER A 296 -13.46 16.63 5.22
N VAL A 297 -12.15 16.54 5.42
CA VAL A 297 -11.45 16.93 6.65
C VAL A 297 -10.58 18.13 6.34
N ARG A 298 -10.83 19.24 7.02
CA ARG A 298 -10.09 20.49 6.88
C ARG A 298 -9.39 20.87 8.17
N GLN A 299 -8.26 21.58 8.05
CA GLN A 299 -7.59 22.22 9.16
C GLN A 299 -7.14 23.61 8.74
N ASN A 300 -7.50 24.64 9.52
CA ASN A 300 -7.25 26.04 9.19
C ASN A 300 -7.69 26.41 7.76
N GLY A 301 -8.83 25.86 7.32
CA GLY A 301 -9.39 26.07 5.97
C GLY A 301 -8.78 25.21 4.85
N ASN A 302 -7.65 24.52 5.09
CA ASN A 302 -7.01 23.66 4.09
C ASN A 302 -7.61 22.26 4.10
N LEU A 303 -7.94 21.71 2.91
CA LEU A 303 -8.40 20.33 2.76
C LEU A 303 -7.23 19.37 2.99
N LEU A 304 -7.32 18.57 4.04
CA LEU A 304 -6.33 17.55 4.38
C LEU A 304 -6.67 16.20 3.76
N ARG A 305 -7.95 15.85 3.74
CA ARG A 305 -8.43 14.57 3.21
C ARG A 305 -9.87 14.70 2.73
N GLU A 306 -10.18 14.02 1.64
CA GLU A 306 -11.54 13.78 1.18
C GLU A 306 -11.69 12.30 0.83
N VAL A 307 -12.75 11.66 1.28
CA VAL A 307 -12.99 10.23 1.05
C VAL A 307 -14.50 9.96 0.93
N SER A 308 -14.88 9.10 -0.01
CA SER A 308 -16.24 8.58 -0.11
C SER A 308 -16.43 7.45 0.89
N VAL A 309 -17.50 7.51 1.68
CA VAL A 309 -17.85 6.48 2.67
C VAL A 309 -19.25 5.92 2.37
N PRO A 310 -19.47 4.62 2.59
CA PRO A 310 -20.80 4.03 2.47
C PRO A 310 -21.72 4.53 3.60
N ALA A 311 -23.03 4.32 3.43
CA ALA A 311 -24.00 4.53 4.50
C ALA A 311 -23.66 3.68 5.73
N GLY A 312 -23.61 4.30 6.91
CA GLY A 312 -23.26 3.67 8.18
C GLY A 312 -22.12 4.36 8.93
N ALA A 313 -21.61 3.69 9.96
CA ALA A 313 -20.48 4.18 10.74
C ALA A 313 -19.19 4.17 9.91
N PHE A 314 -18.39 5.23 10.03
CA PHE A 314 -17.09 5.33 9.37
C PHE A 314 -16.00 5.75 10.37
N SER A 315 -14.76 5.41 10.06
CA SER A 315 -13.57 5.88 10.76
C SER A 315 -12.51 6.30 9.76
N ILE A 316 -11.87 7.44 9.99
CA ILE A 316 -10.71 7.92 9.24
C ILE A 316 -9.53 7.98 10.21
N ASP A 317 -8.56 7.10 10.01
CA ASP A 317 -7.38 6.92 10.87
C ASP A 317 -6.04 7.14 10.14
N ASP A 318 -6.09 7.53 8.86
CA ASP A 318 -4.94 7.68 7.96
C ASP A 318 -4.67 9.14 7.53
N LEU A 319 -5.06 10.11 8.37
CA LEU A 319 -4.78 11.54 8.13
C LEU A 319 -3.28 11.82 8.17
N PHE A 320 -2.76 12.62 7.24
CA PHE A 320 -1.40 13.11 7.36
C PHE A 320 -1.27 14.10 8.53
N PRO A 321 -0.21 13.98 9.34
CA PRO A 321 0.05 14.91 10.43
C PRO A 321 0.57 16.23 9.85
N THR A 322 -0.03 17.34 10.27
CA THR A 322 0.36 18.69 9.84
C THR A 322 1.43 19.32 10.72
N GLY A 323 1.90 18.59 11.75
CA GLY A 323 3.03 18.97 12.60
C GLY A 323 2.70 19.97 13.72
N TYR A 324 1.57 20.67 13.65
CA TYR A 324 1.11 21.60 14.67
C TYR A 324 -0.32 21.26 15.10
N GLY A 325 -0.64 21.48 16.38
CA GLY A 325 -2.01 21.37 16.88
C GLY A 325 -2.95 22.37 16.20
N GLY A 326 -4.25 22.12 16.29
CA GLY A 326 -5.29 22.96 15.69
C GLY A 326 -6.48 22.10 15.27
N ASP A 327 -7.68 22.55 15.62
CA ASP A 327 -8.91 21.78 15.44
C ASP A 327 -9.13 21.33 13.99
N LEU A 328 -9.61 20.09 13.83
CA LEU A 328 -10.01 19.53 12.55
C LEU A 328 -11.50 19.79 12.34
N GLU A 329 -11.86 20.44 11.23
CA GLU A 329 -13.25 20.61 10.79
C GLU A 329 -13.60 19.48 9.84
N VAL A 330 -14.58 18.67 10.22
CA VAL A 330 -15.07 17.54 9.43
C VAL A 330 -16.42 17.91 8.84
N GLU A 331 -16.54 17.84 7.52
CA GLU A 331 -17.80 18.03 6.78
C GLU A 331 -18.18 16.71 6.09
N VAL A 332 -19.37 16.21 6.42
CA VAL A 332 -20.01 15.05 5.77
C VAL A 332 -21.08 15.56 4.81
N LEU A 333 -20.86 15.37 3.52
CA LEU A 333 -21.79 15.67 2.44
C LEU A 333 -22.55 14.41 2.04
N GLU A 334 -23.83 14.33 2.40
CA GLU A 334 -24.71 13.21 2.10
C GLU A 334 -25.18 13.23 0.63
N ALA A 335 -25.65 12.09 0.10
CA ALA A 335 -26.14 11.97 -1.27
C ALA A 335 -27.35 12.88 -1.58
N ASN A 336 -28.11 13.27 -0.56
CA ASN A 336 -29.23 14.21 -0.68
C ASN A 336 -28.78 15.70 -0.69
N GLY A 337 -27.47 15.96 -0.62
CA GLY A 337 -26.89 17.31 -0.57
C GLY A 337 -26.83 17.92 0.84
N GLU A 338 -27.31 17.24 1.87
CA GLU A 338 -27.21 17.68 3.26
C GLU A 338 -25.75 17.69 3.71
N LYS A 339 -25.34 18.77 4.39
CA LYS A 339 -23.99 18.94 4.93
C LYS A 339 -24.03 18.95 6.45
N ARG A 340 -23.28 18.05 7.07
CA ARG A 340 -23.11 18.01 8.53
C ARG A 340 -21.68 18.32 8.89
N LYS A 341 -21.49 19.22 9.85
CA LYS A 341 -20.16 19.67 10.29
C LYS A 341 -19.95 19.38 11.76
N PHE A 342 -18.77 18.90 12.10
CA PHE A 342 -18.34 18.77 13.49
C PHE A 342 -16.84 19.00 13.61
N THR A 343 -16.41 19.42 14.79
CA THR A 343 -15.02 19.76 15.07
C THR A 343 -14.40 18.70 15.95
N VAL A 344 -13.23 18.20 15.56
CA VAL A 344 -12.42 17.27 16.36
C VAL A 344 -11.21 18.05 16.89
N PRO A 345 -11.14 18.30 18.21
CA PRO A 345 -10.00 18.98 18.80
C PRO A 345 -8.71 18.18 18.55
N TYR A 346 -7.67 18.85 18.05
CA TYR A 346 -6.38 18.22 17.80
C TYR A 346 -5.26 18.95 18.53
N THR A 347 -4.75 18.30 19.58
CA THR A 347 -3.58 18.74 20.32
C THR A 347 -2.52 17.64 20.22
N ALA A 348 -1.40 17.93 19.56
CA ALA A 348 -0.28 16.99 19.46
C ALA A 348 0.80 17.39 20.47
N THR A 349 0.96 16.62 21.55
CA THR A 349 2.17 16.69 22.38
C THR A 349 3.22 15.70 21.86
N ALA A 350 4.50 15.97 22.09
CA ALA A 350 5.64 15.31 21.44
C ALA A 350 5.73 13.78 21.63
N GLN A 351 4.92 13.17 22.52
CA GLN A 351 4.98 11.75 22.84
C GLN A 351 3.69 10.97 22.51
N LEU A 352 2.66 11.60 21.94
CA LEU A 352 1.43 10.87 21.56
C LEU A 352 1.69 9.93 20.37
N ILE A 353 1.04 8.77 20.42
CA ILE A 353 1.00 7.77 19.34
C ILE A 353 -0.45 7.55 18.92
N ARG A 354 -0.66 7.10 17.69
CA ARG A 354 -2.02 6.82 17.20
C ARG A 354 -2.66 5.67 17.98
N PRO A 355 -3.99 5.69 18.17
CA PRO A 355 -4.72 4.55 18.69
C PRO A 355 -4.41 3.27 17.89
N GLY A 356 -4.17 2.15 18.58
CA GLY A 356 -3.82 0.88 17.95
C GLY A 356 -2.32 0.67 17.67
N TYR A 357 -1.50 1.72 17.82
CA TYR A 357 -0.06 1.65 17.66
C TYR A 357 0.63 1.52 19.02
N SER A 358 1.71 0.75 19.06
CA SER A 358 2.58 0.63 20.24
C SER A 358 4.02 0.92 19.84
N ARG A 359 4.68 1.76 20.64
CA ARG A 359 6.13 1.92 20.60
C ARG A 359 6.70 1.10 21.74
N TYR A 360 7.71 0.29 21.44
CA TYR A 360 8.34 -0.57 22.42
C TYR A 360 9.86 -0.54 22.24
N GLN A 361 10.57 -0.77 23.34
CA GLN A 361 12.00 -0.97 23.34
C GLN A 361 12.35 -1.92 24.48
N LEU A 362 12.90 -3.08 24.14
CA LEU A 362 13.52 -3.98 25.09
C LEU A 362 15.03 -3.97 24.85
N SER A 363 15.81 -3.77 25.89
CA SER A 363 17.28 -3.76 25.81
C SER A 363 17.84 -4.56 26.98
N ALA A 364 18.78 -5.45 26.70
CA ALA A 364 19.44 -6.27 27.70
C ALA A 364 20.94 -6.35 27.40
N GLY A 365 21.77 -6.10 28.41
CA GLY A 365 23.22 -6.09 28.22
C GLY A 365 23.97 -5.50 29.39
N ARG A 366 25.27 -5.29 29.19
CA ARG A 366 26.14 -4.64 30.16
C ARG A 366 26.23 -3.16 29.86
N TYR A 367 26.02 -2.34 30.88
CA TYR A 367 26.28 -0.90 30.79
C TYR A 367 27.74 -0.64 30.41
N ARG A 368 27.96 0.28 29.47
CA ARG A 368 29.29 0.68 28.99
C ARG A 368 29.62 2.06 29.52
N TYR A 369 30.61 2.13 30.41
CA TYR A 369 31.17 3.39 30.85
C TYR A 369 32.41 3.72 30.00
N ASN A 370 32.44 4.88 29.36
CA ASN A 370 33.54 5.33 28.49
C ASN A 370 34.71 5.90 29.31
N ASN A 371 35.18 5.16 30.33
CA ASN A 371 36.37 5.55 31.07
C ASN A 371 37.32 4.36 31.18
N GLU A 372 38.48 4.47 30.55
CA GLU A 372 39.60 3.52 30.65
C GLU A 372 40.28 3.52 32.04
N ARG A 373 39.57 3.93 33.10
CA ARG A 373 40.06 3.84 34.48
C ARG A 373 38.92 3.44 35.41
N GLY A 374 38.85 2.14 35.69
CA GLY A 374 38.26 1.53 36.89
C GLY A 374 36.75 1.70 37.08
N CYS A 375 36.04 0.59 37.28
CA CYS A 375 34.75 0.64 37.97
C CYS A 375 34.90 1.40 39.30
N PRO A 376 34.00 2.34 39.64
CA PRO A 376 33.78 2.65 41.04
C PRO A 376 33.23 1.38 41.69
N ARG A 377 33.88 0.94 42.77
CA ARG A 377 33.42 -0.17 43.61
C ARG A 377 32.12 0.17 44.31
#